data_AF-A0A7C2XMM5-F1
#
_entry.id   AF-A0A7C2XMM5-F1
#
_cell.length_a   1.000
_cell.length_b   1.000
_cell.length_c   1.000
_cell.angle_alpha   90.00
_cell.angle_beta   90.00
_cell.angle_gamma   90.00
#
_symmetry.space_group_name_H-M   'P 1'
#
loop_
_entity.id
_entity.type
_entity.pdbx_description
1 polymer ?
#
loop_
_entity_poly.entity_id
_entity_poly.type
_entity_poly.pdbx_seq_one_letter_code
_entity_poly.pdbx_strand_id
1 'polypeptide(L)'
;MEPSQRPWNTAAGSLADSRDWLAGLSEKKAALALPILALLVAAWGVVVAFLRYYRVWLLYYVIATVGLVYFLIIILGGHLGVEPYLAHSVAYAVHKVAALFNIPTRIFENAPGALLVLVVVQSVGWTVLQIGVESSGLLEISVLVSLLCFYPLWSIHRRAGFILVGGMAIWIANILRMLLIVVLLHLVGKEALFFAHTIVGRVVFFFLTIVIFWYLFTNATIRVIQSKRWSGRRADTIRWNI
;
A
#
# COMPACT_ATOMS: atom_id res chain seq x y z
N MET A 1 8.75 57.70 34.95
CA MET A 1 7.60 56.94 34.40
C MET A 1 8.17 55.97 33.38
N GLU A 2 8.33 54.70 33.76
CA GLU A 2 8.76 53.64 32.85
C GLU A 2 7.66 53.37 31.80
N PRO A 3 8.00 53.12 30.53
CA PRO A 3 7.03 52.77 29.52
C PRO A 3 6.60 51.30 29.69
N SER A 4 5.30 51.11 29.90
CA SER A 4 4.62 49.81 30.01
C SER A 4 4.95 48.88 28.84
N GLN A 5 5.54 47.73 29.15
CA GLN A 5 5.72 46.58 28.27
C GLN A 5 4.38 46.19 27.64
N ARG A 6 4.35 46.15 26.29
CA ARG A 6 3.14 45.91 25.50
C ARG A 6 2.76 44.41 25.50
N PRO A 7 1.46 44.06 25.49
CA PRO A 7 0.94 42.70 25.75
C PRO A 7 1.20 41.64 24.66
N TRP A 8 1.89 41.96 23.56
CA TRP A 8 2.18 41.00 22.49
C TRP A 8 3.41 40.13 22.74
N ASN A 9 4.32 40.51 23.65
CA ASN A 9 5.51 39.69 23.97
C ASN A 9 5.15 38.39 24.72
N THR A 10 4.05 38.38 25.48
CA THR A 10 3.61 37.19 26.24
C THR A 10 2.95 36.14 25.34
N ALA A 11 2.21 36.56 24.31
CA ALA A 11 1.58 35.66 23.35
C ALA A 11 2.61 34.95 22.45
N ALA A 12 3.66 35.66 22.02
CA ALA A 12 4.75 35.07 21.23
C ALA A 12 5.57 34.06 22.04
N GLY A 13 5.85 34.34 23.32
CA GLY A 13 6.53 33.40 24.23
C GLY A 13 5.70 32.14 24.53
N SER A 14 4.38 32.30 24.74
CA SER A 14 3.46 31.18 24.98
C SER A 14 3.34 30.23 23.78
N LEU A 15 3.40 30.74 22.55
CA LEU A 15 3.37 29.93 21.33
C LEU A 15 4.68 29.20 21.07
N ALA A 16 5.83 29.80 21.41
CA ALA A 16 7.14 29.16 21.29
C ALA A 16 7.28 28.00 22.30
N ASP A 17 6.99 28.27 23.58
CA ASP A 17 6.90 27.25 24.63
C ASP A 17 5.89 26.16 24.23
N SER A 18 4.82 26.56 23.52
CA SER A 18 3.83 25.60 23.05
C SER A 18 4.34 24.59 22.02
N ARG A 19 5.16 25.08 21.09
CA ARG A 19 5.77 24.26 20.04
C ARG A 19 6.86 23.36 20.60
N ASP A 20 7.59 23.84 21.60
CA ASP A 20 8.68 23.10 22.23
C ASP A 20 8.14 21.94 23.08
N TRP A 21 7.04 22.13 23.83
CA TRP A 21 6.39 21.00 24.53
C TRP A 21 5.79 19.98 23.56
N LEU A 22 5.20 20.43 22.44
CA LEU A 22 4.66 19.56 21.40
C LEU A 22 5.76 18.74 20.72
N ALA A 23 6.90 19.37 20.41
CA ALA A 23 8.06 18.72 19.83
C ALA A 23 8.64 17.67 20.79
N GLY A 24 8.80 18.03 22.08
CA GLY A 24 9.26 17.09 23.11
C GLY A 24 8.32 15.91 23.35
N LEU A 25 7.00 16.11 23.27
CA LEU A 25 6.03 15.00 23.30
C LEU A 25 6.10 14.12 22.04
N SER A 26 6.30 14.71 20.87
CA SER A 26 6.45 13.97 19.61
C SER A 26 7.70 13.09 19.62
N GLU A 27 8.81 13.65 20.10
CA GLU A 27 10.09 12.94 20.21
C GLU A 27 10.00 11.78 21.21
N LYS A 28 9.40 12.01 22.38
CA LYS A 28 9.15 10.95 23.38
C LYS A 28 8.21 9.87 22.87
N LYS A 29 7.15 10.23 22.13
CA LYS A 29 6.24 9.26 21.48
C LYS A 29 6.98 8.41 20.46
N ALA A 30 7.83 9.00 19.63
CA ALA A 30 8.64 8.27 18.65
C ALA A 30 9.64 7.31 19.34
N ALA A 31 10.28 7.77 20.41
CA ALA A 31 11.23 6.97 21.19
C ALA A 31 10.58 5.75 21.87
N LEU A 32 9.33 5.87 22.31
CA LEU A 32 8.58 4.77 22.91
C LEU A 32 7.89 3.86 21.88
N ALA A 33 7.58 4.36 20.68
CA ALA A 33 6.87 3.60 19.66
C ALA A 33 7.69 2.42 19.12
N LEU A 34 8.98 2.61 18.85
CA LEU A 34 9.87 1.57 18.31
C LEU A 34 10.04 0.35 19.24
N PRO A 35 10.35 0.50 20.55
CA PRO A 35 10.45 -0.65 21.45
C PRO A 35 9.11 -1.35 21.64
N ILE A 36 7.99 -0.61 21.69
CA ILE A 36 6.65 -1.21 21.76
C ILE A 36 6.37 -2.03 20.50
N LEU A 37 6.68 -1.50 19.32
CA LEU A 37 6.53 -2.21 18.06
C LEU A 37 7.39 -3.49 18.03
N ALA A 38 8.64 -3.41 18.48
CA ALA A 38 9.53 -4.58 18.56
C ALA A 38 8.97 -5.66 19.50
N LEU A 39 8.40 -5.28 20.64
CA LEU A 39 7.73 -6.20 21.56
C LEU A 39 6.49 -6.84 20.92
N LEU A 40 5.68 -6.06 20.18
CA LEU A 40 4.52 -6.58 19.45
C LEU A 40 4.92 -7.58 18.35
N VAL A 41 5.98 -7.28 17.60
CA VAL A 41 6.53 -8.18 16.58
C VAL A 41 7.05 -9.47 17.23
N ALA A 42 7.75 -9.36 18.36
CA ALA A 42 8.24 -10.53 19.10
C ALA A 42 7.09 -11.39 19.62
N ALA A 43 6.09 -10.78 20.26
CA ALA A 43 4.90 -11.47 20.77
C ALA A 43 4.13 -12.17 19.64
N TRP A 44 3.90 -11.48 18.52
CA TRP A 44 3.29 -12.08 17.33
C TRP A 44 4.13 -13.24 16.78
N GLY A 45 5.46 -13.09 16.73
CA GLY A 45 6.38 -14.13 16.29
C GLY A 45 6.28 -15.39 17.14
N VAL A 46 6.15 -15.24 18.47
CA VAL A 46 5.91 -16.36 19.40
C VAL A 46 4.59 -17.07 19.11
N VAL A 47 3.51 -16.32 18.89
CA VAL A 47 2.20 -16.90 18.53
C VAL A 47 2.27 -17.66 17.21
N VAL A 48 2.91 -17.08 16.19
CA VAL A 48 3.09 -17.71 14.88
C VAL A 48 3.95 -18.98 14.98
N ALA A 49 5.03 -18.94 15.75
CA ALA A 49 5.89 -20.08 16.00
C ALA A 49 5.15 -21.21 16.76
N PHE A 50 4.37 -20.85 17.78
CA PHE A 50 3.50 -21.77 18.50
C PHE A 50 2.51 -22.46 17.54
N LEU A 51 1.77 -21.71 16.74
CA LEU A 51 0.79 -22.26 15.81
C LEU A 51 1.43 -23.18 14.75
N ARG A 52 2.64 -22.83 14.30
CA ARG A 52 3.43 -23.67 13.40
C ARG A 52 3.89 -24.96 14.08
N TYR A 53 4.33 -24.89 15.33
CA TYR A 53 4.78 -26.04 16.11
C TYR A 53 3.65 -27.04 16.35
N TYR A 54 2.47 -26.56 16.78
CA TYR A 54 1.28 -27.39 17.01
C TYR A 54 0.52 -27.77 15.73
N ARG A 55 1.07 -27.45 14.55
CA ARG A 55 0.53 -27.80 13.22
C ARG A 55 -0.91 -27.32 12.99
N VAL A 56 -1.30 -26.19 13.60
CA VAL A 56 -2.60 -25.57 13.37
C VAL A 56 -2.53 -24.69 12.12
N TRP A 57 -2.49 -25.34 10.95
CA TRP A 57 -2.13 -24.70 9.67
C TRP A 57 -3.01 -23.51 9.28
N LEU A 58 -4.32 -23.60 9.49
CA LEU A 58 -5.25 -22.53 9.12
C LEU A 58 -4.99 -21.26 9.95
N LEU A 59 -4.99 -21.38 11.27
CA LEU A 59 -4.75 -20.24 12.17
C LEU A 59 -3.34 -19.69 12.01
N TYR A 60 -2.35 -20.57 11.84
CA TYR A 60 -0.99 -20.17 11.50
C TYR A 60 -0.98 -19.26 10.27
N TYR A 61 -1.59 -19.68 9.17
CA TYR A 61 -1.53 -18.94 7.91
C TYR A 61 -2.26 -17.58 8.00
N VAL A 62 -3.44 -17.56 8.63
CA VAL A 62 -4.23 -16.33 8.79
C VAL A 62 -3.52 -15.33 9.71
N ILE A 63 -3.10 -15.75 10.91
CA ILE A 63 -2.46 -14.86 11.89
C ILE A 63 -1.09 -14.38 11.40
N ALA A 64 -0.33 -15.26 10.75
CA ALA A 64 0.96 -14.87 10.17
C ALA A 64 0.78 -13.86 9.03
N THR A 65 -0.15 -14.10 8.11
CA THR A 65 -0.40 -13.18 7.00
C THR A 65 -0.90 -11.83 7.50
N VAL A 66 -1.96 -11.82 8.32
CA VAL A 66 -2.57 -10.57 8.80
C VAL A 66 -1.58 -9.77 9.64
N GLY A 67 -0.86 -10.41 10.56
CA GLY A 67 0.13 -9.70 11.38
C GLY A 67 1.25 -9.10 10.54
N LEU A 68 1.78 -9.84 9.56
CA LEU A 68 2.81 -9.31 8.67
C LEU A 68 2.31 -8.14 7.82
N VAL A 69 1.05 -8.14 7.36
CA VAL A 69 0.46 -6.99 6.66
C VAL A 69 0.49 -5.74 7.54
N TYR A 70 0.03 -5.85 8.80
CA TYR A 70 0.04 -4.70 9.73
C TYR A 70 1.45 -4.19 9.98
N PHE A 71 2.42 -5.08 10.20
CA PHE A 71 3.81 -4.67 10.40
C PHE A 71 4.40 -4.03 9.15
N LEU A 72 4.12 -4.55 7.95
CA LEU A 72 4.55 -3.91 6.71
C LEU A 72 3.95 -2.51 6.56
N ILE A 73 2.67 -2.30 6.85
CA ILE A 73 2.07 -0.97 6.74
C ILE A 73 2.72 0.01 7.74
N ILE A 74 2.90 -0.39 9.00
CA ILE A 74 3.47 0.48 10.04
C ILE A 74 4.96 0.78 9.76
N ILE A 75 5.75 -0.26 9.47
CA ILE A 75 7.20 -0.13 9.28
C ILE A 75 7.49 0.51 7.93
N LEU A 76 6.93 -0.04 6.84
CA LEU A 76 7.20 0.39 5.48
C LEU A 76 6.51 1.73 5.17
N GLY A 77 5.24 1.87 5.54
CA GLY A 77 4.47 3.10 5.31
C GLY A 77 4.89 4.24 6.24
N GLY A 78 4.89 4.00 7.55
CA GLY A 78 5.17 5.04 8.55
C GLY A 78 6.65 5.35 8.76
N HIS A 79 7.48 4.33 9.03
CA HIS A 79 8.86 4.55 9.46
C HIS A 79 9.88 4.67 8.31
N LEU A 80 9.76 3.84 7.28
CA LEU A 80 10.65 3.88 6.10
C LEU A 80 10.20 4.89 5.05
N GLY A 81 9.02 5.51 5.22
CA GLY A 81 8.49 6.51 4.30
C GLY A 81 8.18 5.97 2.91
N VAL A 82 7.93 4.66 2.75
CA VAL A 82 7.61 4.08 1.44
C VAL A 82 6.24 4.53 0.93
N GLU A 83 5.30 4.84 1.82
CA GLU A 83 3.99 5.39 1.45
C GLU A 83 4.09 6.65 0.57
N PRO A 84 4.76 7.74 1.00
CA PRO A 84 4.86 8.95 0.17
C PRO A 84 5.61 8.72 -1.13
N TYR A 85 6.61 7.83 -1.17
CA TYR A 85 7.28 7.47 -2.43
C TYR A 85 6.35 6.73 -3.39
N LEU A 86 5.59 5.75 -2.91
CA LEU A 86 4.59 5.05 -3.72
C LEU A 86 3.49 5.99 -4.19
N ALA A 87 2.95 6.82 -3.29
CA ALA A 87 1.94 7.81 -3.61
C ALA A 87 2.43 8.81 -4.66
N HIS A 88 3.66 9.30 -4.53
CA HIS A 88 4.28 10.18 -5.52
C HIS A 88 4.52 9.46 -6.87
N SER A 89 4.96 8.19 -6.85
CA SER A 89 5.15 7.40 -8.08
C SER A 89 3.85 7.22 -8.86
N VAL A 90 2.74 6.97 -8.15
CA VAL A 90 1.41 6.85 -8.75
C VAL A 90 0.94 8.21 -9.26
N ALA A 91 1.06 9.29 -8.46
CA ALA A 91 0.70 10.65 -8.88
C ALA A 91 1.45 11.06 -10.16
N TYR A 92 2.76 10.79 -10.22
CA TYR A 92 3.60 11.10 -11.35
C TYR A 92 3.22 10.32 -12.61
N ALA A 93 3.00 9.01 -12.48
CA ALA A 93 2.55 8.18 -13.59
C ALA A 93 1.18 8.64 -14.12
N VAL A 94 0.24 8.92 -13.22
CA VAL A 94 -1.10 9.42 -13.56
C VAL A 94 -1.01 10.78 -14.26
N HIS A 95 -0.19 11.71 -13.76
CA HIS A 95 0.04 13.01 -14.40
C HIS A 95 0.58 12.87 -15.83
N LYS A 96 1.61 12.02 -16.03
CA LYS A 96 2.20 11.78 -17.36
C LYS A 96 1.19 11.17 -18.34
N VAL A 97 0.40 10.20 -17.89
CA VAL A 97 -0.60 9.56 -18.75
C VAL A 97 -1.78 10.52 -18.99
N ALA A 98 -2.23 11.29 -18.00
CA ALA A 98 -3.28 12.29 -18.17
C ALA A 98 -2.87 13.41 -19.15
N ALA A 99 -1.60 13.81 -19.15
CA ALA A 99 -1.06 14.77 -20.11
C ALA A 99 -1.16 14.26 -21.56
N LEU A 100 -1.03 12.94 -21.79
CA LEU A 100 -1.23 12.35 -23.11
C LEU A 100 -2.67 12.54 -23.62
N PHE A 101 -3.65 12.58 -22.72
CA PHE A 101 -5.06 12.82 -23.02
C PHE A 101 -5.43 14.31 -22.98
N ASN A 102 -4.45 15.23 -22.92
CA ASN A 102 -4.66 16.67 -22.78
C ASN A 102 -5.49 17.07 -21.54
N ILE A 103 -5.43 16.28 -20.46
CA ILE A 103 -6.09 16.61 -19.18
C ILE A 103 -5.09 17.39 -18.31
N PRO A 104 -5.34 18.69 -18.06
CA PRO A 104 -4.44 19.51 -17.26
C PRO A 104 -4.41 19.05 -15.79
N THR A 105 -3.24 18.54 -15.38
CA THR A 105 -2.96 18.09 -14.01
C THR A 105 -1.65 18.72 -13.53
N ARG A 106 -1.53 18.93 -12.21
CA ARG A 106 -0.30 19.44 -11.57
C ARG A 106 0.03 18.62 -10.33
N ILE A 107 1.30 18.50 -10.00
CA ILE A 107 1.79 17.81 -8.80
C ILE A 107 2.39 18.85 -7.86
N PHE A 108 2.18 18.71 -6.55
CA PHE A 108 2.84 19.54 -5.55
C PHE A 108 4.18 18.94 -5.12
N GLU A 109 5.25 19.73 -5.18
CA GLU A 109 6.59 19.31 -4.74
C GLU A 109 6.66 19.14 -3.21
N ASN A 110 5.91 19.96 -2.46
CA ASN A 110 5.91 19.96 -0.98
C ASN A 110 4.85 19.03 -0.36
N ALA A 111 4.09 18.27 -1.17
CA ALA A 111 3.05 17.35 -0.69
C ALA A 111 3.05 16.06 -1.54
N PRO A 112 3.95 15.10 -1.23
CA PRO A 112 4.02 13.83 -1.97
C PRO A 112 2.68 13.10 -1.91
N GLY A 113 2.15 12.73 -3.08
CA GLY A 113 0.83 12.12 -3.23
C GLY A 113 -0.33 13.09 -3.48
N ALA A 114 -0.12 14.41 -3.42
CA ALA A 114 -1.15 15.39 -3.78
C ALA A 114 -1.12 15.70 -5.29
N LEU A 115 -2.23 15.42 -5.98
CA LEU A 115 -2.42 15.66 -7.40
C LEU A 115 -3.54 16.69 -7.60
N LEU A 116 -3.29 17.81 -8.28
CA LEU A 116 -4.35 18.72 -8.71
C LEU A 116 -4.86 18.30 -10.08
N VAL A 117 -6.17 18.22 -10.17
CA VAL A 117 -6.90 17.96 -11.42
C VAL A 117 -7.72 19.20 -11.76
N LEU A 118 -7.56 19.72 -12.97
CA LEU A 118 -8.41 20.81 -13.43
C LEU A 118 -9.78 20.27 -13.85
N VAL A 119 -10.82 20.78 -13.21
CA VAL A 119 -12.21 20.45 -13.50
C VAL A 119 -12.82 21.57 -14.33
N VAL A 120 -13.32 21.25 -15.53
CA VAL A 120 -13.80 22.26 -16.51
C VAL A 120 -15.33 22.37 -16.56
N VAL A 121 -16.06 21.33 -16.14
CA VAL A 121 -17.49 21.14 -16.47
C VAL A 121 -18.47 22.00 -15.66
N GLN A 122 -18.14 22.37 -14.41
CA GLN A 122 -19.08 23.09 -13.52
C GLN A 122 -18.60 24.49 -13.16
N SER A 123 -17.35 24.61 -12.71
CA SER A 123 -16.65 25.86 -12.44
C SER A 123 -15.16 25.60 -12.68
N VAL A 124 -14.52 26.34 -13.58
CA VAL A 124 -13.09 26.16 -13.87
C VAL A 124 -12.31 26.33 -12.57
N GLY A 125 -11.79 25.23 -12.05
CA GLY A 125 -11.21 25.19 -10.73
C GLY A 125 -10.32 23.96 -10.54
N TRP A 126 -9.32 24.11 -9.68
CA TRP A 126 -8.43 23.02 -9.32
C TRP A 126 -9.01 22.21 -8.17
N THR A 127 -9.13 20.90 -8.36
CA THR A 127 -9.52 19.96 -7.31
C THR A 127 -8.29 19.18 -6.86
N VAL A 128 -8.02 19.19 -5.55
CA VAL A 128 -6.91 18.42 -4.96
C VAL A 128 -7.37 16.99 -4.71
N LEU A 129 -6.66 16.04 -5.28
CA LEU A 129 -6.82 14.61 -5.06
C LEU A 129 -5.60 14.10 -4.27
N GLN A 130 -5.84 13.67 -3.02
CA GLN A 130 -4.80 13.14 -2.17
C GLN A 130 -4.70 11.62 -2.31
N ILE A 131 -3.50 11.14 -2.61
CA ILE A 131 -3.17 9.71 -2.68
C ILE A 131 -2.60 9.29 -1.33
N GLY A 132 -3.26 8.37 -0.64
CA GLY A 132 -2.82 7.82 0.64
C GLY A 132 -2.51 6.32 0.55
N VAL A 133 -2.40 5.65 1.71
CA VAL A 133 -2.15 4.20 1.81
C VAL A 133 -3.04 3.36 0.88
N GLU A 134 -4.34 3.67 0.79
CA GLU A 134 -5.30 2.86 0.02
C GLU A 134 -5.22 3.07 -1.50
N SER A 135 -4.64 4.17 -1.98
CA SER A 135 -4.57 4.52 -3.41
C SER A 135 -3.14 4.51 -3.95
N SER A 136 -2.14 4.44 -3.08
CA SER A 136 -0.74 4.19 -3.42
C SER A 136 -0.45 2.72 -3.76
N GLY A 137 -1.35 1.81 -3.38
CA GLY A 137 -1.18 0.36 -3.54
C GLY A 137 -0.36 -0.32 -2.44
N LEU A 138 0.02 0.41 -1.39
CA LEU A 138 0.83 -0.14 -0.30
C LEU A 138 0.10 -1.27 0.43
N LEU A 139 -1.22 -1.14 0.64
CA LEU A 139 -2.03 -2.15 1.32
C LEU A 139 -2.01 -3.47 0.54
N GLU A 140 -2.31 -3.44 -0.76
CA GLU A 140 -2.42 -4.64 -1.59
C GLU A 140 -1.06 -5.29 -1.83
N ILE A 141 0.01 -4.50 -1.98
CA ILE A 141 1.37 -5.03 -2.05
C ILE A 141 1.73 -5.72 -0.73
N SER A 142 1.38 -5.12 0.41
CA SER A 142 1.64 -5.72 1.74
C SER A 142 0.88 -7.03 1.93
N VAL A 143 -0.38 -7.10 1.45
CA VAL A 143 -1.19 -8.33 1.44
C VAL A 143 -0.54 -9.39 0.55
N LEU A 144 -0.14 -9.03 -0.67
CA LEU A 144 0.53 -9.94 -1.59
C LEU A 144 1.82 -10.50 -0.97
N VAL A 145 2.70 -9.63 -0.48
CA VAL A 145 3.98 -10.02 0.14
C VAL A 145 3.71 -10.96 1.30
N SER A 146 2.78 -10.62 2.18
CA SER A 146 2.46 -11.43 3.36
C SER A 146 1.95 -12.82 3.00
N LEU A 147 1.01 -12.90 2.04
CA LEU A 147 0.47 -14.18 1.57
C LEU A 147 1.56 -15.08 0.97
N LEU A 148 2.46 -14.51 0.16
CA LEU A 148 3.52 -15.26 -0.52
C LEU A 148 4.65 -15.65 0.44
N CYS A 149 4.98 -14.83 1.42
CA CYS A 149 5.99 -15.12 2.44
C CYS A 149 5.63 -16.39 3.22
N PHE A 150 4.37 -16.54 3.61
CA PHE A 150 3.90 -17.72 4.35
C PHE A 150 3.38 -18.85 3.46
N TYR A 151 3.41 -18.70 2.13
CA TYR A 151 2.90 -19.72 1.21
C TYR A 151 3.82 -20.97 1.20
N PRO A 152 3.34 -22.16 1.64
CA PRO A 152 4.22 -23.30 1.89
C PRO A 152 4.70 -24.01 0.60
N LEU A 153 4.10 -23.74 -0.56
CA LEU A 153 4.25 -24.57 -1.76
C LEU A 153 5.44 -24.21 -2.66
N TRP A 154 6.05 -23.03 -2.50
CA TRP A 154 7.08 -22.52 -3.41
C TRP A 154 8.44 -22.33 -2.73
N SER A 155 9.53 -22.40 -3.51
CA SER A 155 10.88 -22.03 -3.06
C SER A 155 11.00 -20.52 -2.88
N ILE A 156 11.95 -20.07 -2.05
CA ILE A 156 12.14 -18.65 -1.73
C ILE A 156 12.37 -17.78 -2.98
N HIS A 157 13.18 -18.26 -3.93
CA HIS A 157 13.44 -17.55 -5.19
C HIS A 157 12.18 -17.37 -6.04
N ARG A 158 11.34 -18.41 -6.08
CA ARG A 158 10.09 -18.36 -6.84
C ARG A 158 9.09 -17.42 -6.18
N ARG A 159 9.04 -17.40 -4.84
CA ARG A 159 8.23 -16.42 -4.08
C ARG A 159 8.67 -14.99 -4.41
N ALA A 160 9.98 -14.71 -4.35
CA ALA A 160 10.51 -13.39 -4.64
C ALA A 160 10.15 -12.92 -6.07
N GLY A 161 10.27 -13.80 -7.07
CA GLY A 161 9.86 -13.47 -8.44
C GLY A 161 8.37 -13.12 -8.56
N PHE A 162 7.49 -13.88 -7.91
CA PHE A 162 6.05 -13.57 -7.93
C PHE A 162 5.67 -12.34 -7.11
N ILE A 163 6.39 -12.06 -6.01
CA ILE A 163 6.22 -10.81 -5.26
C ILE A 163 6.56 -9.62 -6.15
N LEU A 164 7.66 -9.68 -6.91
CA LEU A 164 8.07 -8.60 -7.79
C LEU A 164 7.06 -8.39 -8.93
N VAL A 165 6.71 -9.45 -9.67
CA VAL A 165 5.77 -9.37 -10.79
C VAL A 165 4.38 -8.95 -10.29
N GLY A 166 3.91 -9.52 -9.18
CA GLY A 166 2.62 -9.18 -8.62
C GLY A 166 2.57 -7.77 -8.05
N GLY A 167 3.65 -7.33 -7.38
CA GLY A 167 3.77 -5.96 -6.89
C GLY A 167 3.72 -4.95 -8.03
N MET A 168 4.42 -5.21 -9.13
CA MET A 168 4.36 -4.37 -10.33
C MET A 168 2.96 -4.35 -10.95
N ALA A 169 2.28 -5.50 -11.04
CA ALA A 169 0.92 -5.58 -11.56
C ALA A 169 -0.09 -4.80 -10.69
N ILE A 170 0.03 -4.90 -9.36
CA ILE A 170 -0.80 -4.13 -8.41
C ILE A 170 -0.53 -2.63 -8.54
N TRP A 171 0.73 -2.22 -8.68
CA TRP A 171 1.08 -0.82 -8.89
C TRP A 171 0.46 -0.27 -10.19
N ILE A 172 0.52 -1.02 -11.29
CA ILE A 172 -0.15 -0.66 -12.55
C ILE A 172 -1.67 -0.58 -12.36
N ALA A 173 -2.28 -1.53 -11.66
CA ALA A 173 -3.72 -1.51 -11.37
C ALA A 173 -4.13 -0.26 -10.57
N ASN A 174 -3.28 0.19 -9.64
CA ASN A 174 -3.51 1.44 -8.90
C ASN A 174 -3.40 2.68 -9.80
N ILE A 175 -2.44 2.73 -10.72
CA ILE A 175 -2.36 3.81 -11.72
C ILE A 175 -3.64 3.86 -12.56
N LEU A 176 -4.13 2.71 -13.03
CA LEU A 176 -5.37 2.63 -13.80
C LEU A 176 -6.59 3.11 -13.01
N ARG A 177 -6.69 2.73 -11.73
CA ARG A 177 -7.72 3.24 -10.82
C ARG A 177 -7.66 4.77 -10.70
N MET A 178 -6.48 5.32 -10.47
CA MET A 178 -6.30 6.75 -10.31
C MET A 178 -6.58 7.52 -11.61
N LEU A 179 -6.17 6.99 -12.77
CA LEU A 179 -6.51 7.54 -14.07
C LEU A 179 -8.01 7.58 -14.32
N LEU A 180 -8.72 6.50 -13.99
CA LEU A 180 -10.17 6.47 -14.10
C LEU A 180 -10.83 7.57 -13.26
N ILE A 181 -10.36 7.79 -12.04
CA ILE A 181 -10.86 8.87 -11.18
C ILE A 181 -10.59 10.24 -11.81
N VAL A 182 -9.36 10.48 -12.30
CA VAL A 182 -8.99 11.75 -12.95
C VAL A 182 -9.84 12.03 -14.19
N VAL A 183 -10.07 11.02 -15.03
CA VAL A 183 -10.92 11.13 -16.22
C VAL A 183 -12.36 11.45 -15.84
N LEU A 184 -12.92 10.74 -14.86
CA LEU A 184 -14.28 11.00 -14.39
C LEU A 184 -14.43 12.40 -13.79
N LEU A 185 -13.45 12.87 -13.01
CA LEU A 185 -13.43 14.23 -12.48
C LEU A 185 -13.41 15.29 -13.59
N HIS A 186 -12.65 15.05 -14.65
CA HIS A 186 -12.56 15.98 -15.77
C HIS A 186 -13.87 16.05 -16.57
N LEU A 187 -14.53 14.90 -16.81
CA LEU A 187 -15.73 14.80 -17.65
C LEU A 187 -17.05 15.07 -16.93
N VAL A 188 -17.17 14.70 -15.65
CA VAL A 188 -18.44 14.76 -14.90
C VAL A 188 -18.43 15.93 -13.91
N GLY A 189 -17.25 16.39 -13.49
CA GLY A 189 -17.10 17.48 -12.52
C GLY A 189 -16.74 17.00 -11.12
N LYS A 190 -16.60 17.98 -10.21
CA LYS A 190 -16.13 17.78 -8.82
C LYS A 190 -17.10 16.97 -7.95
N GLU A 191 -18.40 17.08 -8.19
CA GLU A 191 -19.43 16.36 -7.42
C GLU A 191 -19.31 14.83 -7.59
N ALA A 192 -18.70 14.37 -8.69
CA ALA A 192 -18.44 12.97 -8.94
C ALA A 192 -17.23 12.42 -8.18
N LEU A 193 -16.44 13.25 -7.47
CA LEU A 193 -15.21 12.81 -6.79
C LEU A 193 -15.48 11.65 -5.83
N PHE A 194 -16.46 11.83 -4.95
CA PHE A 194 -16.81 10.82 -3.96
C PHE A 194 -17.24 9.52 -4.64
N PHE A 195 -18.14 9.60 -5.62
CA PHE A 195 -18.66 8.44 -6.35
C PHE A 195 -17.56 7.72 -7.15
N ALA A 196 -16.73 8.48 -7.88
CA ALA A 196 -15.64 7.96 -8.68
C ALA A 196 -14.57 7.28 -7.80
N HIS A 197 -14.21 7.89 -6.67
CA HIS A 197 -13.17 7.37 -5.79
C HIS A 197 -13.62 6.15 -4.97
N THR A 198 -14.82 6.23 -4.37
CA THR A 198 -15.28 5.23 -3.39
C THR A 198 -15.97 4.03 -4.02
N ILE A 199 -16.66 4.22 -5.14
CA ILE A 199 -17.43 3.15 -5.79
C ILE A 199 -16.68 2.70 -7.05
N VAL A 200 -16.61 3.55 -8.06
CA VAL A 200 -16.15 3.13 -9.40
C VAL A 200 -14.70 2.67 -9.37
N GLY A 201 -13.81 3.50 -8.81
CA GLY A 201 -12.39 3.19 -8.69
C GLY A 201 -12.13 1.93 -7.88
N ARG A 202 -12.85 1.74 -6.76
CA ARG A 202 -12.70 0.54 -5.93
C ARG A 202 -13.20 -0.72 -6.62
N VAL A 203 -14.34 -0.66 -7.31
CA VAL A 203 -14.89 -1.82 -8.04
C VAL A 203 -13.94 -2.26 -9.15
N VAL A 204 -13.48 -1.33 -10.00
CA VAL A 204 -12.54 -1.64 -11.08
C VAL A 204 -11.25 -2.21 -10.53
N PHE A 205 -10.69 -1.57 -9.51
CA PHE A 205 -9.46 -2.03 -8.87
C PHE A 205 -9.60 -3.42 -8.23
N PHE A 206 -10.75 -3.69 -7.59
CA PHE A 206 -11.04 -5.00 -7.02
C PHE A 206 -11.09 -6.09 -8.09
N PHE A 207 -11.74 -5.84 -9.23
CA PHE A 207 -11.73 -6.77 -10.36
C PHE A 207 -10.31 -7.01 -10.90
N LEU A 208 -9.51 -5.96 -11.11
CA LEU A 208 -8.12 -6.11 -11.54
C LEU A 208 -7.31 -6.94 -10.54
N THR A 209 -7.49 -6.70 -9.25
CA THR A 209 -6.79 -7.42 -8.19
C THR A 209 -7.18 -8.89 -8.15
N ILE A 210 -8.47 -9.23 -8.34
CA ILE A 210 -8.92 -10.63 -8.47
C ILE A 210 -8.21 -11.31 -9.64
N VAL A 211 -8.15 -10.66 -10.81
CA VAL A 211 -7.49 -11.22 -11.99
C VAL A 211 -6.00 -11.46 -11.71
N ILE A 212 -5.31 -10.46 -11.16
CA ILE A 212 -3.88 -10.56 -10.78
C ILE A 212 -3.67 -11.73 -9.82
N PHE A 213 -4.49 -11.83 -8.75
CA PHE A 213 -4.36 -12.88 -7.75
C PHE A 213 -4.67 -14.26 -8.34
N TRP A 214 -5.64 -14.36 -9.25
CA TRP A 214 -5.92 -15.61 -9.95
C TRP A 214 -4.73 -16.09 -10.78
N TYR A 215 -4.08 -15.18 -11.53
CA TYR A 215 -2.88 -15.53 -12.30
C TYR A 215 -1.69 -15.89 -11.41
N LEU A 216 -1.49 -15.14 -10.31
CA LEU A 216 -0.37 -15.35 -9.39
C LEU A 216 -0.53 -16.60 -8.55
N PHE A 217 -1.70 -16.85 -7.94
CA PHE A 217 -1.92 -17.98 -7.04
C PHE A 217 -2.45 -19.21 -7.77
N THR A 218 -3.58 -19.09 -8.44
CA THR A 218 -4.32 -20.24 -8.98
C THR A 218 -3.60 -20.86 -10.16
N ASN A 219 -3.32 -20.07 -11.20
CA ASN A 219 -2.65 -20.58 -12.41
C ASN A 219 -1.23 -21.09 -12.08
N ALA A 220 -0.47 -20.36 -11.24
CA ALA A 220 0.86 -20.83 -10.83
C ALA A 220 0.81 -22.15 -10.05
N THR A 221 -0.16 -22.31 -9.13
CA THR A 221 -0.33 -23.53 -8.33
C THR A 221 -0.74 -24.72 -9.20
N ILE A 222 -1.68 -24.54 -10.12
CA ILE A 222 -2.11 -25.59 -11.06
C ILE A 222 -0.91 -26.09 -11.88
N ARG A 223 -0.09 -25.18 -12.41
CA ARG A 223 1.11 -25.56 -13.18
C ARG A 223 2.11 -26.39 -12.36
N VAL A 224 2.28 -26.09 -11.07
CA VAL A 224 3.16 -26.90 -10.17
C VAL A 224 2.59 -28.29 -9.95
N ILE A 225 1.29 -28.40 -9.73
CA ILE A 225 0.64 -29.69 -9.49
C ILE A 225 0.71 -30.56 -10.75
N GLN A 226 0.46 -29.97 -11.92
CA GLN A 226 0.58 -30.67 -13.21
C GLN A 226 2.01 -31.15 -13.48
N SER A 227 3.03 -30.33 -13.22
CA SER A 227 4.42 -30.75 -13.44
C SER A 227 4.85 -31.88 -12.50
N LYS A 228 4.43 -31.84 -11.22
CA LYS A 228 4.66 -32.94 -10.27
C LYS A 228 3.96 -34.23 -10.70
N ARG A 229 2.71 -34.15 -11.15
CA ARG A 229 1.93 -35.32 -11.62
C ARG A 229 2.54 -35.95 -12.87
N TRP A 230 3.12 -35.15 -13.77
CA TRP A 230 3.76 -35.66 -14.98
C TRP A 230 5.13 -36.27 -14.70
N SER A 231 5.91 -35.67 -13.80
CA SER A 231 7.18 -36.25 -13.34
C SER A 231 6.98 -37.60 -12.62
N GLY A 232 5.97 -37.69 -11.75
CA GLY A 232 5.61 -38.95 -11.08
C GLY A 232 5.27 -40.07 -12.06
N ARG A 233 4.35 -39.81 -13.02
CA ARG A 233 3.99 -40.81 -14.04
C ARG A 233 5.18 -41.34 -14.83
N ARG A 234 6.16 -40.49 -15.18
CA ARG A 234 7.37 -40.95 -15.89
C ARG A 234 8.28 -41.83 -15.05
N ALA A 235 8.44 -41.53 -13.76
CA ALA A 235 9.21 -42.38 -12.85
C ALA A 235 8.58 -43.77 -12.70
N ASP A 236 7.24 -43.80 -12.65
CA ASP A 236 6.49 -45.05 -12.55
C ASP A 236 6.65 -45.89 -13.83
N THR A 237 6.64 -45.26 -15.01
CA THR A 237 6.76 -45.98 -16.30
C THR A 237 8.15 -46.61 -16.50
N ILE A 238 9.21 -45.97 -16.03
CA ILE A 238 10.59 -46.50 -16.12
C ILE A 238 10.78 -47.69 -15.17
N ARG A 239 10.08 -47.71 -14.04
CA ARG A 239 10.19 -48.78 -13.03
C ARG A 239 9.60 -50.12 -13.47
N TRP A 240 8.75 -50.15 -14.49
CA TRP A 240 8.15 -51.37 -15.04
C TRP A 240 8.89 -51.92 -16.28
N ASN A 241 9.97 -51.25 -16.71
CA ASN A 241 10.74 -51.61 -17.91
C ASN A 241 12.17 -52.11 -17.59
N ILE A 242 12.40 -52.53 -16.35
CA ILE A 242 13.64 -53.19 -15.86
C ILE A 242 13.21 -54.49 -15.16
#